data_AF-A0A8H4IST4-F1
#
_entry.id   AF-A0A8H4IST4-F1
#
_cell.length_a   1.000
_cell.length_b   1.000
_cell.length_c   1.000
_cell.angle_alpha   90.00
_cell.angle_beta   90.00
_cell.angle_gamma   90.00
#
_symmetry.space_group_name_H-M   'P 1'
#
loop_
_entity.id
_entity.type
_entity.pdbx_description
1 polymer ?
#
loop_
_entity_poly.entity_id
_entity_poly.type
_entity_poly.pdbx_seq_one_letter_code
_entity_poly.pdbx_strand_id
1 'polypeptide(L)'
;MAEITTKLPSSIRAGEAEEKQNQARSSTSERDGEAASWTIEEERKVVRKLDFYLMPLLVLGFFVLQLDRSNISNALTDTLTKDLGISSDDVNLGNQLMLVGIIIFELPSNVLLQKAGAPVWLTAQMGIWGTIALTQASCTNIRSFYATRFLLGAFEGGYVPGGQYMLSLFYTKKELALRTAIFYFGNYFATATGSLIAAGVLELGGTSGLSGRRNPHASHLRLFVLLLPKSPAHTTPIHALYDLFSARDRAILAARITADDPSKSHPTAPLTWPHLRAALLDPLP
;
A
#
# COMPACT_ATOMS: atom_id res chain seq x y z
N MET A 1 -6.54 11.75 51.83
CA MET A 1 -5.13 12.01 52.21
C MET A 1 -4.45 12.82 51.13
N ALA A 2 -4.86 14.08 50.98
CA ALA A 2 -4.36 15.00 49.97
C ALA A 2 -3.98 16.30 50.67
N GLU A 3 -2.95 16.26 51.54
CA GLU A 3 -2.48 17.47 52.22
C GLU A 3 -1.11 17.32 52.91
N ILE A 4 -0.07 16.78 52.24
CA ILE A 4 1.32 16.81 52.78
C ILE A 4 2.36 17.03 51.66
N THR A 5 2.12 17.92 50.70
CA THR A 5 3.14 18.26 49.67
C THR A 5 3.40 19.77 49.53
N THR A 6 2.90 20.57 50.46
CA THR A 6 2.90 22.04 50.35
C THR A 6 3.83 22.75 51.34
N LYS A 7 4.94 22.14 51.79
CA LYS A 7 5.92 22.80 52.66
C LYS A 7 7.37 22.29 52.51
N LEU A 8 7.88 22.21 51.27
CA LEU A 8 9.34 22.11 51.06
C LEU A 8 9.91 23.46 50.60
N PRO A 9 11.02 23.94 51.20
CA PRO A 9 11.62 25.24 50.87
C PRO A 9 12.09 25.29 49.41
N SER A 10 12.04 26.49 48.80
CA SER A 10 12.27 26.73 47.37
C SER A 10 13.63 26.24 46.86
N SER A 11 14.66 26.20 47.72
CA SER A 11 15.99 25.68 47.40
C SER A 11 16.02 24.16 47.19
N ILE A 12 15.17 23.40 47.90
CA ILE A 12 15.09 21.94 47.75
C ILE A 12 14.30 21.58 46.48
N ARG A 13 13.24 22.33 46.15
CA ARG A 13 12.51 22.15 44.87
C ARG A 13 13.37 22.46 43.65
N ALA A 14 14.25 23.45 43.73
CA ALA A 14 15.21 23.76 42.67
C ALA A 14 16.24 22.63 42.49
N GLY A 15 16.77 22.10 43.59
CA GLY A 15 17.69 20.94 43.57
C GLY A 15 17.05 19.67 43.01
N GLU A 16 15.81 19.34 43.41
CA GLU A 16 15.08 18.18 42.88
C GLU A 16 14.72 18.33 41.38
N ALA A 17 14.45 19.56 40.92
CA ALA A 17 14.19 19.83 39.51
C ALA A 17 15.47 19.72 38.68
N GLU A 18 16.59 20.21 39.19
CA GLU A 18 17.90 20.13 38.55
C GLU A 18 18.44 18.69 38.52
N GLU A 19 18.20 17.90 39.58
CA GLU A 19 18.52 16.48 39.66
C GLU A 19 17.63 15.64 38.73
N LYS A 20 16.33 15.94 38.63
CA LYS A 20 15.44 15.33 37.62
C LYS A 20 15.82 15.72 36.19
N GLN A 21 16.31 16.94 35.97
CA GLN A 21 16.76 17.41 34.67
C GLN A 21 18.12 16.83 34.28
N ASN A 22 19.02 16.61 35.24
CA ASN A 22 20.28 15.87 35.05
C ASN A 22 20.06 14.37 34.90
N GLN A 23 19.11 13.76 35.61
CA GLN A 23 18.71 12.37 35.39
C GLN A 23 18.03 12.22 34.02
N ALA A 24 17.18 13.17 33.61
CA ALA A 24 16.62 13.19 32.26
C ALA A 24 17.73 13.36 31.21
N ARG A 25 18.66 14.31 31.38
CA ARG A 25 19.83 14.49 30.48
C ARG A 25 20.77 13.29 30.45
N SER A 26 21.03 12.64 31.58
CA SER A 26 21.86 11.43 31.64
C SER A 26 21.17 10.23 31.01
N SER A 27 19.86 10.07 31.23
CA SER A 27 19.05 9.04 30.56
C SER A 27 18.91 9.30 29.06
N THR A 28 18.96 10.56 28.62
CA THR A 28 18.99 10.93 27.20
C THR A 28 20.39 10.70 26.62
N SER A 29 21.47 11.05 27.33
CA SER A 29 22.84 10.80 26.87
C SER A 29 23.23 9.32 26.87
N GLU A 30 22.69 8.51 27.79
CA GLU A 30 22.85 7.06 27.80
C GLU A 30 22.01 6.41 26.69
N ARG A 31 20.78 6.91 26.43
CA ARG A 31 19.98 6.49 25.27
C ARG A 31 20.59 6.90 23.93
N ASP A 32 21.27 8.03 23.86
CA ASP A 32 21.97 8.51 22.66
C ASP A 32 23.32 7.80 22.46
N GLY A 33 23.95 7.32 23.55
CA GLY A 33 25.18 6.52 23.51
C GLY A 33 24.96 5.04 23.16
N GLU A 34 23.76 4.52 23.41
CA GLU A 34 23.34 3.16 23.03
C GLU A 34 22.46 3.16 21.75
N ALA A 35 22.09 4.34 21.25
CA ALA A 35 21.52 4.50 19.93
C ALA A 35 22.59 4.19 18.86
N ALA A 36 22.42 3.02 18.23
CA ALA A 36 22.83 2.76 16.85
C ALA A 36 24.30 2.43 16.55
N SER A 37 24.89 1.41 17.18
CA SER A 37 26.21 0.88 16.77
C SER A 37 26.16 0.03 15.47
N TRP A 38 25.58 0.53 14.38
CA TRP A 38 25.63 -0.14 13.07
C TRP A 38 26.53 0.61 12.08
N THR A 39 27.14 -0.13 11.15
CA THR A 39 27.98 0.49 10.12
C THR A 39 27.17 0.94 8.91
N ILE A 40 27.68 1.92 8.14
CA ILE A 40 27.07 2.37 6.89
C ILE A 40 26.90 1.20 5.89
N GLU A 41 27.81 0.22 5.94
CA GLU A 41 27.76 -0.97 5.09
C GLU A 41 26.61 -1.91 5.48
N GLU A 42 26.38 -2.10 6.79
CA GLU A 42 25.25 -2.86 7.30
C GLU A 42 23.92 -2.22 6.90
N GLU A 43 23.79 -0.90 7.07
CA GLU A 43 22.58 -0.18 6.65
C GLU A 43 22.31 -0.35 5.15
N ARG A 44 23.34 -0.15 4.30
CA ARG A 44 23.20 -0.33 2.85
C ARG A 44 22.78 -1.74 2.47
N LYS A 45 23.30 -2.76 3.15
CA LYS A 45 22.94 -4.17 2.89
C LYS A 45 21.48 -4.44 3.23
N VAL A 46 21.00 -3.91 4.37
CA VAL A 46 19.61 -4.07 4.80
C VAL A 46 18.65 -3.31 3.88
N VAL A 47 18.99 -2.08 3.47
CA VAL A 47 18.18 -1.29 2.52
C VAL A 47 18.09 -1.97 1.16
N ARG A 48 19.19 -2.49 0.60
CA ARG A 48 19.14 -3.24 -0.67
C ARG A 48 18.25 -4.47 -0.57
N LYS A 49 18.34 -5.21 0.54
CA LYS A 49 17.52 -6.39 0.80
C LYS A 49 16.03 -6.03 0.86
N LEU A 50 15.71 -4.90 1.50
CA LEU A 50 14.36 -4.34 1.49
C LEU A 50 13.93 -3.93 0.08
N ASP A 51 14.79 -3.27 -0.69
CA ASP A 51 14.51 -2.88 -2.08
C ASP A 51 14.18 -4.12 -2.94
N PHE A 52 14.98 -5.19 -2.87
CA PHE A 52 14.72 -6.42 -3.62
C PHE A 52 13.46 -7.18 -3.21
N TYR A 53 12.95 -6.95 -1.99
CA TYR A 53 11.76 -7.61 -1.50
C TYR A 53 10.51 -6.77 -1.74
N LEU A 54 10.51 -5.52 -1.30
CA LEU A 54 9.33 -4.65 -1.29
C LEU A 54 9.07 -4.00 -2.65
N MET A 55 10.12 -3.51 -3.34
CA MET A 55 9.94 -2.76 -4.58
C MET A 55 9.35 -3.60 -5.72
N PRO A 56 9.86 -4.82 -6.03
CA PRO A 56 9.27 -5.65 -7.07
C PRO A 56 7.79 -5.95 -6.82
N LEU A 57 7.38 -6.13 -5.56
CA LEU A 57 5.99 -6.41 -5.24
C LEU A 57 5.08 -5.22 -5.47
N LEU A 58 5.50 -4.04 -5.01
CA LEU A 58 4.71 -2.82 -5.21
C LEU A 58 4.63 -2.45 -6.69
N VAL A 59 5.76 -2.53 -7.41
CA VAL A 59 5.84 -2.27 -8.85
C VAL A 59 5.01 -3.29 -9.64
N LEU A 60 5.10 -4.58 -9.33
CA LEU A 60 4.33 -5.62 -9.99
C LEU A 60 2.83 -5.46 -9.73
N GLY A 61 2.41 -5.11 -8.51
CA GLY A 61 1.01 -4.85 -8.27
C GLY A 61 0.49 -3.60 -8.97
N PHE A 62 1.31 -2.55 -9.12
CA PHE A 62 0.92 -1.39 -9.94
C PHE A 62 0.87 -1.75 -11.43
N PHE A 63 1.80 -2.61 -11.88
CA PHE A 63 1.79 -3.14 -13.23
C PHE A 63 0.50 -3.89 -13.54
N VAL A 64 0.09 -4.82 -12.67
CA VAL A 64 -1.16 -5.59 -12.82
C VAL A 64 -2.37 -4.66 -12.81
N LEU A 65 -2.41 -3.69 -11.89
CA LEU A 65 -3.46 -2.68 -11.83
C LEU A 65 -3.63 -1.92 -13.16
N GLN A 66 -2.52 -1.53 -13.77
CA GLN A 66 -2.56 -0.80 -15.04
C GLN A 66 -2.87 -1.73 -16.22
N LEU A 67 -2.46 -3.00 -16.16
CA LEU A 67 -2.84 -4.02 -17.13
C LEU A 67 -4.37 -4.19 -17.14
N ASP A 68 -5.00 -4.36 -15.97
CA ASP A 68 -6.45 -4.53 -15.84
C ASP A 68 -7.22 -3.34 -16.45
N ARG A 69 -6.74 -2.11 -16.21
CA ARG A 69 -7.31 -0.89 -16.81
C ARG A 69 -7.13 -0.82 -18.33
N SER A 70 -5.97 -1.23 -18.84
CA SER A 70 -5.71 -1.25 -20.27
C SER A 70 -6.49 -2.34 -21.01
N ASN A 71 -6.81 -3.44 -20.32
CA ASN A 71 -7.42 -4.63 -20.91
C ASN A 71 -8.78 -4.32 -21.57
N ILE A 72 -9.56 -3.40 -20.99
CA ILE A 72 -10.83 -2.99 -21.61
C ILE A 72 -10.62 -2.22 -22.92
N SER A 73 -9.60 -1.36 -22.99
CA SER A 73 -9.28 -0.61 -24.20
C SER A 73 -8.89 -1.54 -25.33
N ASN A 74 -8.25 -2.67 -25.00
CA ASN A 74 -7.87 -3.70 -25.96
C ASN A 74 -9.07 -4.59 -26.35
N ALA A 75 -9.95 -4.92 -25.40
CA ALA A 75 -11.16 -5.71 -25.66
C ALA A 75 -12.20 -4.95 -26.53
N LEU A 76 -12.21 -3.61 -26.46
CA LEU A 76 -12.98 -2.75 -27.36
C LEU A 76 -12.58 -2.91 -28.84
N THR A 77 -11.31 -3.18 -29.12
CA THR A 77 -10.78 -3.42 -30.47
C THR A 77 -11.15 -4.80 -31.04
N ASP A 78 -11.74 -5.69 -30.24
CA ASP A 78 -12.06 -7.07 -30.63
C ASP A 78 -13.57 -7.34 -30.70
N THR A 79 -14.09 -8.23 -29.85
CA THR A 79 -15.46 -8.80 -29.94
C THR A 79 -16.38 -8.33 -28.83
N LEU A 80 -15.90 -7.61 -27.82
CA LEU A 80 -16.66 -7.26 -26.61
C LEU A 80 -18.00 -6.55 -26.91
N THR A 81 -18.00 -5.60 -27.84
CA THR A 81 -19.21 -4.87 -28.24
C THR A 81 -20.22 -5.76 -28.98
N LYS A 82 -19.74 -6.74 -29.75
CA LYS A 82 -20.57 -7.72 -30.45
C LYS A 82 -21.11 -8.80 -29.53
N ASP A 83 -20.30 -9.29 -28.60
CA ASP A 83 -20.63 -10.38 -27.68
C ASP A 83 -21.61 -9.95 -26.59
N LEU A 84 -21.50 -8.70 -26.10
CA LEU A 84 -22.41 -8.12 -25.12
C LEU A 84 -23.55 -7.30 -25.77
N GLY A 85 -23.47 -7.02 -27.07
CA GLY A 85 -24.42 -6.14 -27.77
C GLY A 85 -24.41 -4.71 -27.23
N ILE A 86 -23.24 -4.20 -26.82
CA ILE A 86 -23.07 -2.87 -26.20
C ILE A 86 -22.36 -1.91 -27.14
N SER A 87 -22.68 -0.62 -27.04
CA SER A 87 -22.05 0.45 -27.81
C SER A 87 -20.73 0.90 -27.17
N SER A 88 -19.92 1.64 -27.93
CA SER A 88 -18.72 2.31 -27.39
C SER A 88 -19.08 3.31 -26.28
N ASP A 89 -20.25 3.96 -26.37
CA ASP A 89 -20.73 4.88 -25.35
C ASP A 89 -21.03 4.17 -24.03
N ASP A 90 -21.56 2.94 -24.10
CA ASP A 90 -21.78 2.12 -22.91
C ASP A 90 -20.45 1.75 -22.24
N VAL A 91 -19.42 1.42 -23.02
CA VAL A 91 -18.09 1.12 -22.46
C VAL A 91 -17.48 2.36 -21.82
N ASN A 92 -17.64 3.53 -22.45
CA ASN A 92 -17.22 4.81 -21.89
C ASN A 92 -17.94 5.12 -20.58
N LEU A 93 -19.25 4.85 -20.49
CA LEU A 93 -20.01 4.98 -19.24
C LEU A 93 -19.48 4.03 -18.16
N GLY A 94 -19.17 2.79 -18.51
CA GLY A 94 -18.52 1.84 -17.60
C GLY A 94 -17.17 2.34 -17.06
N ASN A 95 -16.35 2.96 -17.91
CA ASN A 95 -15.09 3.57 -17.49
C ASN A 95 -15.31 4.75 -16.54
N GLN A 96 -16.32 5.59 -16.79
CA GLN A 96 -16.69 6.69 -15.90
C GLN A 96 -17.17 6.17 -14.54
N LEU A 97 -17.98 5.10 -14.51
CA LEU A 97 -18.42 4.48 -13.26
C LEU A 97 -17.24 3.93 -12.45
N MET A 98 -16.24 3.36 -13.11
CA MET A 98 -15.00 2.94 -12.45
C MET A 98 -14.27 4.13 -11.81
N LEU A 99 -14.14 5.25 -12.52
CA LEU A 99 -13.55 6.48 -11.96
C LEU A 99 -14.34 7.02 -10.76
N VAL A 100 -15.67 7.01 -10.83
CA VAL A 100 -16.54 7.39 -9.71
C VAL A 100 -16.31 6.46 -8.51
N GLY A 101 -16.20 5.16 -8.73
CA GLY A 101 -15.86 4.18 -7.70
C GLY A 101 -14.51 4.49 -7.03
N ILE A 102 -13.48 4.83 -7.83
CA ILE A 102 -12.17 5.24 -7.31
C ILE A 102 -12.32 6.45 -6.39
N ILE A 103 -12.95 7.53 -6.87
CA ILE A 103 -13.08 8.78 -6.10
C ILE A 103 -13.81 8.55 -4.77
N ILE A 104 -14.91 7.79 -4.79
CA ILE A 104 -15.72 7.56 -3.58
C ILE A 104 -14.95 6.71 -2.56
N PHE A 105 -14.24 5.67 -3.02
CA PHE A 105 -13.65 4.66 -2.14
C PHE A 105 -12.16 4.87 -1.86
N GLU A 106 -11.47 5.78 -2.55
CA GLU A 106 -10.07 6.08 -2.31
C GLU A 106 -9.81 6.53 -0.86
N LEU A 107 -10.61 7.47 -0.36
CA LEU A 107 -10.53 7.96 1.02
C LEU A 107 -10.88 6.85 2.04
N PRO A 108 -12.07 6.20 1.96
CA PRO A 108 -12.42 5.08 2.84
C PRO A 108 -11.39 3.95 2.84
N SER A 109 -10.87 3.59 1.67
CA SER A 109 -9.86 2.54 1.51
C SER A 109 -8.57 2.90 2.25
N ASN A 110 -8.10 4.14 2.16
CA ASN A 110 -6.90 4.57 2.87
C ASN A 110 -7.10 4.64 4.39
N VAL A 111 -8.31 4.94 4.87
CA VAL A 111 -8.63 4.83 6.30
C VAL A 111 -8.59 3.37 6.76
N LEU A 112 -9.14 2.45 5.96
CA LEU A 112 -9.11 1.03 6.25
C LEU A 112 -7.68 0.47 6.20
N LEU A 113 -6.85 0.98 5.29
CA LEU A 113 -5.43 0.67 5.19
C LEU A 113 -4.68 0.99 6.50
N GLN A 114 -4.96 2.14 7.12
CA GLN A 114 -4.33 2.49 8.40
C GLN A 114 -4.81 1.60 9.55
N LYS A 115 -6.06 1.14 9.53
CA LYS A 115 -6.63 0.27 10.58
C LYS A 115 -6.20 -1.19 10.45
N ALA A 116 -6.20 -1.73 9.24
CA ALA A 116 -5.87 -3.13 8.96
C ALA A 116 -4.37 -3.37 8.78
N GLY A 117 -3.61 -2.30 8.52
CA GLY A 117 -2.20 -2.34 8.16
C GLY A 117 -2.02 -2.41 6.64
N ALA A 118 -1.14 -1.56 6.11
CA ALA A 118 -0.83 -1.44 4.69
C ALA A 118 -0.63 -2.79 3.97
N PRO A 119 0.11 -3.76 4.52
CA PRO A 119 0.48 -4.94 3.75
C PRO A 119 -0.65 -5.95 3.65
N VAL A 120 -1.48 -6.04 4.69
CA VAL A 120 -2.68 -6.89 4.69
C VAL A 120 -3.73 -6.28 3.75
N TRP A 121 -3.96 -4.98 3.85
CA TRP A 121 -4.96 -4.30 3.03
C TRP A 121 -4.59 -4.29 1.54
N LEU A 122 -3.36 -3.92 1.19
CA LEU A 122 -2.91 -3.92 -0.21
C LEU A 122 -3.05 -5.32 -0.83
N THR A 123 -2.64 -6.36 -0.12
CA THR A 123 -2.80 -7.75 -0.58
C THR A 123 -4.28 -8.15 -0.74
N ALA A 124 -5.12 -7.76 0.21
CA ALA A 124 -6.55 -8.04 0.16
C ALA A 124 -7.21 -7.34 -1.04
N GLN A 125 -6.88 -6.07 -1.29
CA GLN A 125 -7.38 -5.34 -2.45
C GLN A 125 -7.01 -6.07 -3.74
N MET A 126 -5.75 -6.50 -3.89
CA MET A 126 -5.29 -7.26 -5.06
C MET A 126 -6.13 -8.52 -5.30
N GLY A 127 -6.41 -9.28 -4.25
CA GLY A 127 -7.25 -10.47 -4.34
C GLY A 127 -8.71 -10.15 -4.70
N ILE A 128 -9.26 -9.08 -4.13
CA ILE A 128 -10.65 -8.67 -4.35
C ILE A 128 -10.85 -8.18 -5.80
N TRP A 129 -10.06 -7.21 -6.26
CA TRP A 129 -10.23 -6.70 -7.62
C TRP A 129 -9.86 -7.74 -8.67
N GLY A 130 -8.86 -8.59 -8.42
CA GLY A 130 -8.53 -9.70 -9.32
C GLY A 130 -9.69 -10.67 -9.48
N THR A 131 -10.40 -10.98 -8.39
CA THR A 131 -11.62 -11.80 -8.43
C THR A 131 -12.73 -11.11 -9.24
N ILE A 132 -12.92 -9.80 -9.05
CA ILE A 132 -13.91 -9.02 -9.77
C ILE A 132 -13.60 -8.98 -11.27
N ALA A 133 -12.33 -8.80 -11.64
CA ALA A 133 -11.87 -8.82 -13.02
C ALA A 133 -12.16 -10.17 -13.70
N LEU A 134 -11.95 -11.29 -13.00
CA LEU A 134 -12.33 -12.61 -13.50
C LEU A 134 -13.84 -12.74 -13.73
N THR A 135 -14.67 -12.25 -12.79
CA THR A 135 -16.14 -12.24 -13.00
C THR A 135 -16.58 -11.32 -14.13
N GLN A 136 -15.84 -10.23 -14.40
CA GLN A 136 -16.13 -9.33 -15.51
C GLN A 136 -16.01 -10.05 -16.86
N ALA A 137 -15.04 -10.95 -17.01
CA ALA A 137 -14.89 -11.76 -18.22
C ALA A 137 -16.09 -12.70 -18.48
N SER A 138 -16.88 -13.03 -17.45
CA SER A 138 -18.08 -13.86 -17.56
C SER A 138 -19.38 -13.05 -17.65
N CYS A 139 -19.30 -11.71 -17.77
CA CYS A 139 -20.48 -10.87 -17.90
C CYS A 139 -21.17 -11.07 -19.24
N THR A 140 -22.49 -11.24 -19.21
CA THR A 140 -23.33 -11.42 -20.41
C THR A 140 -24.33 -10.29 -20.60
N ASN A 141 -24.35 -9.30 -19.70
CA ASN A 141 -25.29 -8.19 -19.74
C ASN A 141 -24.62 -6.86 -19.34
N ILE A 142 -25.16 -5.77 -19.87
CA ILE A 142 -24.67 -4.41 -19.63
C ILE A 142 -24.72 -4.00 -18.15
N ARG A 143 -25.71 -4.50 -17.39
CA ARG A 143 -25.89 -4.16 -15.98
C ARG A 143 -24.79 -4.78 -15.12
N SER A 144 -24.45 -6.04 -15.35
CA SER A 144 -23.34 -6.72 -14.66
C SER A 144 -22.00 -6.12 -15.05
N PHE A 145 -21.86 -5.67 -16.30
CA PHE A 145 -20.69 -4.92 -16.73
C PHE A 145 -20.53 -3.59 -15.96
N TYR A 146 -21.59 -2.79 -15.82
CA TYR A 146 -21.52 -1.55 -15.02
C TYR A 146 -21.24 -1.80 -13.54
N ALA A 147 -21.89 -2.81 -12.96
CA ALA A 147 -21.67 -3.18 -11.56
C ALA A 147 -20.22 -3.61 -11.31
N THR A 148 -19.67 -4.49 -12.17
CA THR A 148 -18.27 -4.95 -12.05
C THR A 148 -17.29 -3.80 -12.22
N ARG A 149 -17.53 -2.86 -13.13
CA ARG A 149 -16.68 -1.66 -13.29
C ARG A 149 -16.67 -0.74 -12.08
N PHE A 150 -17.84 -0.47 -11.52
CA PHE A 150 -17.92 0.31 -10.30
C PHE A 150 -17.17 -0.37 -9.14
N LEU A 151 -17.33 -1.69 -9.00
CA LEU A 151 -16.64 -2.47 -7.96
C LEU A 151 -15.12 -2.53 -8.19
N LEU A 152 -14.65 -2.69 -9.43
CA LEU A 152 -13.22 -2.58 -9.75
C LEU A 152 -12.68 -1.24 -9.28
N GLY A 153 -13.34 -0.14 -9.65
CA GLY A 153 -12.97 1.20 -9.20
C GLY A 153 -12.90 1.32 -7.68
N ALA A 154 -13.89 0.77 -6.98
CA ALA A 154 -13.97 0.80 -5.52
C ALA A 154 -12.79 0.11 -4.83
N PHE A 155 -12.29 -1.01 -5.38
CA PHE A 155 -11.22 -1.79 -4.75
C PHE A 155 -9.82 -1.46 -5.29
N GLU A 156 -9.70 -0.97 -6.52
CA GLU A 156 -8.45 -0.55 -7.14
C GLU A 156 -7.93 0.80 -6.61
N GLY A 157 -8.84 1.74 -6.31
CA GLY A 157 -8.49 3.14 -6.05
C GLY A 157 -7.51 3.35 -4.89
N GLY A 158 -7.51 2.45 -3.90
CA GLY A 158 -6.63 2.57 -2.74
C GLY A 158 -5.19 2.04 -2.93
N TYR A 159 -4.89 1.32 -4.02
CA TYR A 159 -3.59 0.66 -4.15
C TYR A 159 -2.44 1.65 -4.33
N VAL A 160 -2.61 2.64 -5.22
CA VAL A 160 -1.57 3.65 -5.49
C VAL A 160 -1.23 4.49 -4.24
N PRO A 161 -2.20 5.15 -3.58
CA PRO A 161 -1.91 5.89 -2.34
C PRO A 161 -1.44 4.98 -1.21
N GLY A 162 -1.98 3.77 -1.10
CA GLY A 162 -1.55 2.79 -0.12
C GLY A 162 -0.11 2.29 -0.33
N GLY A 163 0.30 2.12 -1.59
CA GLY A 163 1.67 1.80 -1.96
C GLY A 163 2.63 2.94 -1.63
N GLN A 164 2.25 4.20 -1.87
CA GLN A 164 3.05 5.36 -1.45
C GLN A 164 3.17 5.45 0.07
N TYR A 165 2.08 5.21 0.79
CA TYR A 165 2.11 5.13 2.25
C TYR A 165 3.07 4.03 2.72
N MET A 166 3.01 2.85 2.09
CA MET A 166 3.91 1.74 2.37
C MET A 166 5.38 2.13 2.16
N LEU A 167 5.72 2.83 1.08
CA LEU A 167 7.09 3.32 0.87
C LEU A 167 7.50 4.30 1.99
N SER A 168 6.61 5.20 2.40
CA SER A 168 6.90 6.16 3.46
C SER A 168 7.12 5.53 4.84
N LEU A 169 6.58 4.33 5.08
CA LEU A 169 6.81 3.58 6.31
C LEU A 169 8.19 2.94 6.36
N PHE A 170 8.78 2.54 5.22
CA PHE A 170 10.00 1.73 5.19
C PHE A 170 11.26 2.52 4.76
N TYR A 171 11.08 3.66 4.11
CA TYR A 171 12.17 4.47 3.56
C TYR A 171 12.28 5.85 4.20
N THR A 172 13.51 6.39 4.21
CA THR A 172 13.79 7.76 4.67
C THR A 172 13.41 8.79 3.61
N LYS A 173 13.27 10.06 4.00
CA LYS A 173 12.87 11.15 3.08
C LYS A 173 13.81 11.27 1.87
N LYS A 174 15.11 11.05 2.07
CA LYS A 174 16.14 11.09 1.00
C LYS A 174 16.01 9.93 0.01
N GLU A 175 15.54 8.78 0.48
CA GLU A 175 15.39 7.54 -0.30
C GLU A 175 14.05 7.44 -1.03
N LEU A 176 13.02 8.07 -0.46
CA LEU A 176 11.63 7.96 -0.89
C LEU A 176 11.43 8.45 -2.32
N ALA A 177 12.01 9.60 -2.69
CA ALA A 177 11.83 10.20 -4.02
C ALA A 177 12.22 9.26 -5.17
N LEU A 178 13.39 8.61 -5.07
CA LEU A 178 13.85 7.65 -6.08
C LEU A 178 12.93 6.42 -6.17
N ARG A 179 12.45 5.94 -5.02
CA ARG A 179 11.61 4.73 -4.95
C ARG A 179 10.19 4.99 -5.39
N THR A 180 9.66 6.18 -5.12
CA THR A 180 8.43 6.67 -5.74
C THR A 180 8.56 6.74 -7.26
N ALA A 181 9.68 7.24 -7.80
CA ALA A 181 9.91 7.25 -9.24
C ALA A 181 9.94 5.82 -9.84
N ILE A 182 10.63 4.88 -9.18
CA ILE A 182 10.64 3.46 -9.58
C ILE A 182 9.24 2.84 -9.50
N PHE A 183 8.46 3.18 -8.47
CA PHE A 183 7.07 2.73 -8.37
C PHE A 183 6.23 3.19 -9.57
N TYR A 184 6.29 4.46 -9.93
CA TYR A 184 5.59 5.00 -11.09
C TYR A 184 6.13 4.47 -12.43
N PHE A 185 7.38 4.02 -12.48
CA PHE A 185 7.90 3.32 -13.66
C PHE A 185 7.09 2.07 -14.00
N GLY A 186 6.48 1.41 -13.00
CA GLY A 186 5.57 0.28 -13.21
C GLY A 186 4.39 0.61 -14.12
N ASN A 187 3.85 1.84 -14.04
CA ASN A 187 2.78 2.29 -14.93
C ASN A 187 3.22 2.38 -16.40
N TYR A 188 4.38 2.99 -16.64
CA TYR A 188 4.93 3.12 -17.99
C TYR A 188 5.27 1.75 -18.57
N PHE A 189 5.82 0.86 -17.75
CA PHE A 189 6.13 -0.51 -18.16
C PHE A 189 4.86 -1.30 -18.52
N ALA A 190 3.79 -1.17 -17.73
CA ALA A 190 2.49 -1.76 -18.05
C ALA A 190 1.89 -1.21 -19.33
N THR A 191 1.99 0.10 -19.55
CA THR A 191 1.49 0.74 -20.77
C THR A 191 2.25 0.27 -22.00
N ALA A 192 3.57 0.14 -21.92
CA ALA A 192 4.42 -0.29 -23.03
C ALA A 192 4.23 -1.78 -23.40
N THR A 193 3.97 -2.64 -22.40
CA THR A 193 3.84 -4.09 -22.61
C THR A 193 2.39 -4.55 -22.71
N GLY A 194 1.42 -3.79 -22.20
CA GLY A 194 0.02 -4.18 -22.15
C GLY A 194 -0.60 -4.40 -23.53
N SER A 195 -0.26 -3.55 -24.50
CA SER A 195 -0.69 -3.72 -25.90
C SER A 195 -0.05 -4.95 -26.56
N LEU A 196 1.23 -5.25 -26.27
CA LEU A 196 1.92 -6.44 -26.76
C LEU A 196 1.34 -7.73 -26.18
N ILE A 197 1.06 -7.73 -24.86
CA ILE A 197 0.43 -8.87 -24.19
C ILE A 197 -0.98 -9.09 -24.75
N ALA A 198 -1.76 -8.02 -24.93
CA ALA A 198 -3.09 -8.13 -25.52
C ALA A 198 -3.06 -8.64 -26.96
N ALA A 199 -2.14 -8.16 -27.78
CA ALA A 199 -1.94 -8.67 -29.14
C ALA A 199 -1.62 -10.17 -29.15
N GLY A 200 -0.70 -10.63 -28.28
CA GLY A 200 -0.37 -12.05 -28.16
C GLY A 200 -1.55 -12.91 -27.68
N VAL A 201 -2.37 -12.40 -26.77
CA VAL A 201 -3.58 -13.10 -26.30
C VAL A 201 -4.63 -13.20 -27.41
N LEU A 202 -4.80 -12.16 -28.24
CA LEU A 202 -5.72 -12.17 -29.37
C LEU A 202 -5.30 -13.18 -30.45
N GLU A 203 -3.99 -13.30 -30.75
CA GLU A 203 -3.47 -14.32 -31.68
C GLU A 203 -3.69 -15.76 -31.17
N LEU A 204 -3.57 -15.98 -29.86
CA LEU A 204 -3.86 -17.28 -29.22
C LEU A 204 -5.37 -17.62 -29.19
N GLY A 205 -6.22 -16.60 -29.11
CA GLY A 205 -7.69 -16.73 -29.22
C GLY A 205 -8.15 -17.12 -30.63
N GLY A 206 -7.36 -16.86 -31.67
CA GLY A 206 -7.65 -17.25 -33.06
C GLY A 206 -7.38 -18.73 -33.38
N THR A 207 -6.50 -19.41 -32.63
CA THR A 207 -6.09 -20.80 -32.89
C THR A 207 -6.74 -21.83 -31.96
N SER A 208 -7.21 -21.38 -30.80
CA SER A 208 -8.01 -22.19 -29.89
C SER A 208 -9.46 -21.71 -29.98
N GLY A 209 -10.39 -22.54 -30.47
CA GLY A 209 -11.84 -22.23 -30.52
C GLY A 209 -12.50 -22.02 -29.15
N LEU A 210 -11.75 -21.57 -28.15
CA LEU A 210 -12.18 -21.12 -26.84
C LEU A 210 -12.68 -19.68 -26.94
N SER A 211 -13.82 -19.52 -27.60
CA SER A 211 -14.66 -18.35 -27.41
C SER A 211 -14.96 -18.21 -25.91
N GLY A 212 -14.25 -17.29 -25.25
CA GLY A 212 -14.65 -16.50 -24.09
C GLY A 212 -15.26 -17.15 -22.85
N ARG A 213 -15.33 -18.48 -22.69
CA ARG A 213 -16.14 -19.10 -21.63
C ARG A 213 -15.53 -20.36 -21.03
N ARG A 214 -14.50 -20.18 -20.19
CA ARG A 214 -14.16 -21.21 -19.19
C ARG A 214 -13.60 -20.59 -17.92
N ASN A 215 -14.48 -20.50 -16.92
CA ASN A 215 -14.21 -20.09 -15.55
C ASN A 215 -12.99 -20.80 -14.94
N PRO A 216 -11.93 -20.06 -14.55
CA PRO A 216 -10.94 -20.56 -13.62
C PRO A 216 -11.24 -19.96 -12.23
N HIS A 217 -12.44 -20.19 -11.68
CA HIS A 217 -12.85 -19.63 -10.38
C HIS A 217 -12.08 -20.19 -9.17
N ALA A 218 -11.10 -21.08 -9.30
CA ALA A 218 -10.60 -21.84 -8.14
C ALA A 218 -9.07 -21.88 -7.93
N SER A 219 -8.22 -21.53 -8.90
CA SER A 219 -6.78 -21.88 -8.82
C SER A 219 -5.80 -20.72 -8.66
N HIS A 220 -6.16 -19.48 -9.00
CA HIS A 220 -5.17 -18.39 -9.12
C HIS A 220 -5.15 -17.40 -7.95
N LEU A 221 -6.19 -17.40 -7.09
CA LEU A 221 -6.29 -16.55 -5.91
C LEU A 221 -5.18 -16.80 -4.88
N ARG A 222 -4.54 -17.98 -4.91
CA ARG A 222 -3.47 -18.33 -3.97
C ARG A 222 -2.11 -17.73 -4.33
N LEU A 223 -1.86 -17.31 -5.56
CA LEU A 223 -0.50 -16.93 -5.97
C LEU A 223 -0.13 -15.49 -5.58
N PHE A 224 -1.13 -14.59 -5.48
CA PHE A 224 -0.88 -13.17 -5.23
C PHE A 224 -1.18 -12.70 -3.79
N VAL A 225 -1.97 -13.47 -3.04
CA VAL A 225 -2.26 -13.24 -1.60
C VAL A 225 -1.01 -13.41 -0.71
N LEU A 226 0.16 -13.72 -1.29
CA LEU A 226 1.24 -14.44 -0.63
C LEU A 226 2.53 -13.64 -0.36
N LEU A 227 2.63 -12.33 -0.65
CA LEU A 227 3.95 -11.67 -0.72
C LEU A 227 4.18 -10.36 0.07
N LEU A 228 3.20 -9.60 0.58
CA LEU A 228 3.52 -8.29 1.21
C LEU A 228 3.84 -8.37 2.74
N PRO A 229 4.92 -7.72 3.23
CA PRO A 229 5.38 -7.79 4.63
C PRO A 229 4.71 -6.71 5.51
N LYS A 230 4.25 -7.06 6.73
CA LYS A 230 3.33 -6.27 7.59
C LYS A 230 3.82 -4.92 8.17
N SER A 231 5.10 -4.74 8.48
CA SER A 231 5.64 -3.51 9.10
C SER A 231 7.17 -3.56 9.18
N PRO A 232 7.91 -2.43 9.23
CA PRO A 232 9.37 -2.41 9.40
C PRO A 232 9.83 -3.02 10.72
N ALA A 233 9.04 -2.88 11.79
CA ALA A 233 9.35 -3.42 13.12
C ALA A 233 8.86 -4.88 13.32
N HIS A 234 7.94 -5.35 12.49
CA HIS A 234 7.40 -6.72 12.50
C HIS A 234 7.30 -7.24 11.06
N THR A 235 8.45 -7.60 10.49
CA THR A 235 8.59 -8.15 9.13
C THR A 235 8.33 -9.66 9.07
N THR A 236 7.40 -10.19 9.87
CA THR A 236 6.94 -11.56 9.68
C THR A 236 5.97 -11.58 8.49
N PRO A 237 6.29 -12.26 7.37
CA PRO A 237 5.29 -12.57 6.35
C PRO A 237 4.21 -13.45 6.98
N ILE A 238 3.01 -13.48 6.36
CA ILE A 238 1.85 -14.23 6.85
C ILE A 238 2.17 -15.73 7.05
N HIS A 239 3.19 -16.25 6.36
CA HIS A 239 3.81 -17.53 6.70
C HIS A 239 5.19 -17.29 7.31
N ALA A 240 5.33 -17.64 8.58
CA ALA A 240 6.59 -17.80 9.30
C ALA A 240 7.50 -18.92 8.72
N LEU A 241 7.60 -19.04 7.39
CA LEU A 241 8.42 -20.04 6.70
C LEU A 241 9.82 -19.50 6.34
N TYR A 242 9.96 -18.20 6.09
CA TYR A 242 11.26 -17.56 5.90
C TYR A 242 11.26 -16.19 6.57
N ASP A 243 11.83 -16.14 7.78
CA ASP A 243 12.20 -14.87 8.37
C ASP A 243 13.37 -14.28 7.57
N LEU A 244 13.04 -13.50 6.55
CA LEU A 244 14.06 -12.94 5.67
C LEU A 244 14.91 -11.91 6.42
N PHE A 245 14.40 -11.20 7.43
CA PHE A 245 15.11 -10.13 8.12
C PHE A 245 15.58 -10.59 9.49
N SER A 246 16.88 -10.45 9.77
CA SER A 246 17.37 -10.78 11.12
C SER A 246 16.81 -9.80 12.16
N ALA A 247 16.82 -10.17 13.45
CA ALA A 247 16.49 -9.24 14.53
C ALA A 247 17.37 -7.97 14.49
N ARG A 248 18.64 -8.10 14.06
CA ARG A 248 19.57 -6.99 13.83
C ARG A 248 19.12 -6.12 12.65
N ASP A 249 18.69 -6.72 11.55
CA ASP A 249 18.20 -5.98 10.37
C ASP A 249 16.97 -5.12 10.74
N ARG A 250 16.06 -5.67 11.56
CA ARG A 250 14.87 -4.95 12.06
C ARG A 250 15.22 -3.80 12.98
N ALA A 251 16.17 -4.02 13.89
CA ALA A 251 16.63 -2.96 14.80
C ALA A 251 17.22 -1.79 14.00
N ILE A 252 18.03 -2.08 12.97
CA ILE A 252 18.59 -1.06 12.07
C ILE A 252 17.48 -0.33 11.30
N LEU A 253 16.49 -1.05 10.75
CA LEU A 253 15.36 -0.44 10.04
C LEU A 253 14.46 0.41 10.93
N ALA A 254 14.15 -0.04 12.15
CA ALA A 254 13.32 0.74 13.07
C ALA A 254 14.05 2.00 13.57
N ALA A 255 15.33 1.86 13.91
CA ALA A 255 16.15 2.95 14.43
C ALA A 255 16.41 4.03 13.36
N ARG A 256 16.69 3.66 12.11
CA ARG A 256 16.90 4.64 11.02
C ARG A 256 15.66 5.47 10.73
N ILE A 257 14.47 4.84 10.74
CA ILE A 257 13.20 5.52 10.45
C ILE A 257 12.88 6.50 11.57
N THR A 258 13.12 6.07 12.82
CA THR A 258 12.92 6.91 14.01
C THR A 258 13.88 8.09 14.07
N ALA A 259 15.14 7.89 13.63
CA ALA A 259 16.14 8.95 13.54
C ALA A 259 15.82 9.98 12.44
N ASP A 260 15.28 9.56 11.29
CA ASP A 260 14.89 10.46 10.18
C ASP A 260 13.57 11.22 10.48
N ASP A 261 12.67 10.60 11.24
CA ASP A 261 11.41 11.21 11.64
C ASP A 261 10.95 10.77 13.04
N PRO A 262 11.20 11.59 14.09
CA PRO A 262 10.82 11.26 15.45
C PRO A 262 9.32 11.04 15.64
N SER A 263 8.47 11.60 14.76
CA SER A 263 7.02 11.42 14.81
C SER A 263 6.58 9.96 14.54
N LYS A 264 7.44 9.17 13.88
CA LYS A 264 7.19 7.75 13.58
C LYS A 264 7.52 6.81 14.74
N SER A 265 8.09 7.32 15.84
CA SER A 265 8.40 6.54 17.05
C SER A 265 7.16 6.23 17.90
N HIS A 266 6.11 7.04 17.77
CA HIS A 266 4.85 6.85 18.47
C HIS A 266 3.90 6.00 17.63
N PRO A 267 3.19 5.01 18.21
CA PRO A 267 2.13 4.31 17.51
C PRO A 267 1.13 5.35 17.01
N THR A 268 0.93 5.38 15.69
CA THR A 268 0.06 6.36 15.02
C THR A 268 -1.29 6.35 15.72
N ALA A 269 -1.70 7.51 16.26
CA ALA A 269 -2.98 7.62 16.95
C ALA A 269 -4.10 7.12 16.02
N PRO A 270 -5.05 6.29 16.52
CA PRO A 270 -6.06 5.71 15.66
C PRO A 270 -6.85 6.82 14.97
N LEU A 271 -6.85 6.81 13.64
CA LEU A 271 -7.52 7.80 12.83
C LEU A 271 -9.03 7.61 13.00
N THR A 272 -9.60 8.39 13.90
CA THR A 272 -10.99 8.29 14.33
C THR A 272 -11.82 9.23 13.46
N TRP A 273 -13.09 8.88 13.16
CA TRP A 273 -13.99 9.71 12.35
C TRP A 273 -14.04 11.21 12.73
N PRO A 274 -13.96 11.59 14.01
CA PRO A 274 -13.87 13.00 14.41
C PRO A 274 -12.64 13.72 13.85
N HIS A 275 -11.47 13.07 13.78
CA HIS A 275 -10.26 13.66 13.20
C HIS A 275 -10.37 13.83 11.68
N LEU A 276 -10.99 12.86 11.00
CA LEU A 276 -11.23 12.94 9.55
C LEU A 276 -12.22 14.06 9.22
N ARG A 277 -13.30 14.18 10.01
CA ARG A 277 -14.28 15.25 9.86
C ARG A 277 -13.67 16.62 10.18
N ALA A 278 -12.82 16.70 11.20
CA ALA A 278 -12.11 17.93 11.55
C ALA A 278 -11.17 18.35 10.41
N ALA A 279 -10.39 17.44 9.83
CA ALA A 279 -9.50 17.75 8.70
C ALA A 279 -10.26 18.15 7.42
N LEU A 280 -11.42 17.55 7.14
CA LEU A 280 -12.25 17.90 5.98
C LEU A 280 -12.96 19.24 6.12
N LEU A 281 -13.24 19.67 7.35
CA LEU A 281 -13.95 20.90 7.65
C LEU A 281 -13.02 22.00 8.16
N ASP A 282 -11.71 21.75 8.20
CA ASP A 282 -10.72 22.74 8.61
C ASP A 282 -10.65 23.81 7.51
N PRO A 283 -11.07 25.06 7.78
CA PRO A 283 -10.83 26.13 6.84
C PRO A 283 -9.32 26.34 6.77
N LEU A 284 -8.71 25.96 5.65
CA LEU A 284 -7.28 26.17 5.39
C LEU A 284 -6.89 27.62 5.73
N PRO A 285 -5.70 27.86 6.32
CA PRO A 285 -5.18 29.19 6.58
C PRO A 285 -4.93 30.00 5.29
#